data_AF-A0A7Y2JFM1-F1
#
_entry.id   AF-A0A7Y2JFM1-F1
#
_cell.length_a   1.000
_cell.length_b   1.000
_cell.length_c   1.000
_cell.angle_alpha   90.00
_cell.angle_beta   90.00
_cell.angle_gamma   90.00
#
_symmetry.space_group_name_H-M   'P 1'
#
loop_
_entity.id
_entity.type
_entity.pdbx_description
1 polymer ?
#
loop_
_entity_poly.entity_id
_entity_poly.type
_entity_poly.pdbx_seq_one_letter_code
_entity_poly.pdbx_strand_id
1 'polypeptide(L)'
;MRSFWKKLLGGEQKDPGEGKGQYGVDYVGASELMRFNSNLIEALKHERSGIALYTKFLDEANDERGREMYRKLLEEEQRHIRMVEEEIEEHKRQGYWG
;
A
#
# COMPACT_ATOMS: atom_id res chain seq x y z
N MET A 1 -47.20 -7.91 6.16
CA MET A 1 -46.11 -8.23 7.11
C MET A 1 -45.01 -9.05 6.44
N ARG A 2 -44.15 -8.43 5.63
CA ARG A 2 -42.90 -9.05 5.13
C ARG A 2 -41.86 -7.95 4.91
N SER A 3 -41.35 -7.35 6.00
CA SER A 3 -40.29 -6.32 5.90
C SER A 3 -39.55 -6.12 7.23
N PHE A 4 -39.14 -7.22 7.86
CA PHE A 4 -38.27 -7.17 9.03
C PHE A 4 -37.07 -8.10 8.86
N TRP A 5 -37.33 -9.34 8.46
CA TRP A 5 -36.28 -10.35 8.20
C TRP A 5 -35.30 -10.02 7.07
N LYS A 6 -35.70 -9.23 6.05
CA LYS A 6 -34.81 -8.83 4.95
C LYS A 6 -33.74 -7.81 5.38
N LYS A 7 -33.99 -7.04 6.45
CA LYS A 7 -33.06 -6.05 7.00
C LYS A 7 -32.06 -6.67 7.99
N LEU A 8 -32.41 -7.82 8.57
CA LEU A 8 -31.61 -8.56 9.55
C LEU A 8 -30.56 -9.49 8.91
N LEU A 9 -30.76 -9.90 7.66
CA LEU A 9 -29.83 -10.76 6.92
C LEU A 9 -28.79 -9.98 6.09
N GLY A 10 -28.57 -8.69 6.39
CA GLY A 10 -27.33 -7.97 6.11
C GLY A 10 -26.72 -8.13 4.71
N GLY A 11 -27.54 -8.29 3.68
CA GLY A 11 -27.10 -8.18 2.30
C GLY A 11 -27.37 -6.76 1.84
N GLU A 12 -26.49 -5.81 2.18
CA GLU A 12 -26.38 -4.60 1.38
C GLU A 12 -25.87 -5.04 0.01
N GLN A 13 -26.80 -5.34 -0.90
CA GLN A 13 -26.47 -5.44 -2.30
C GLN A 13 -26.20 -4.01 -2.76
N LYS A 14 -24.93 -3.60 -2.67
CA LYS A 14 -24.42 -2.32 -3.17
C LYS A 14 -24.97 -2.13 -4.57
N ASP A 15 -25.61 -0.99 -4.84
CA ASP A 15 -26.28 -0.76 -6.11
C ASP A 15 -25.23 -0.94 -7.23
N PRO A 16 -25.44 -1.81 -8.23
CA PRO A 16 -24.45 -2.04 -9.28
C PRO A 16 -24.12 -0.77 -10.11
N GLY A 17 -24.87 0.33 -9.92
CA GLY A 17 -24.59 1.66 -10.46
C GLY A 17 -23.93 2.66 -9.50
N GLU A 18 -23.76 2.36 -8.21
CA GLU A 18 -23.12 3.26 -7.24
C GLU A 18 -21.63 3.44 -7.60
N GLY A 19 -21.24 4.64 -8.04
CA GLY A 19 -19.87 4.97 -8.45
C GLY A 19 -19.60 4.91 -9.96
N LYS A 20 -20.56 4.41 -10.77
CA LYS A 20 -20.45 4.41 -12.23
C LYS A 20 -20.96 5.74 -12.81
N GLY A 21 -20.10 6.48 -13.50
CA GLY A 21 -20.51 7.75 -14.13
C GLY A 21 -21.40 7.53 -15.37
N GLN A 22 -21.71 8.60 -16.12
CA GLN A 22 -22.72 8.57 -17.21
C GLN A 22 -22.46 7.54 -18.33
N TYR A 23 -21.25 6.99 -18.40
CA TYR A 23 -20.83 5.96 -19.37
C TYR A 23 -20.75 4.55 -18.78
N GLY A 24 -21.22 4.33 -17.54
CA GLY A 24 -21.15 3.02 -16.87
C GLY A 24 -19.75 2.64 -16.37
N VAL A 25 -18.78 3.56 -16.42
CA VAL A 25 -17.40 3.37 -15.96
C VAL A 25 -17.32 3.67 -14.46
N ASP A 26 -16.75 2.76 -13.68
CA ASP A 26 -16.47 2.95 -12.26
C ASP A 26 -15.23 3.85 -12.09
N TYR A 27 -15.46 5.16 -12.05
CA TYR A 27 -14.41 6.16 -11.88
C TYR A 27 -13.85 6.18 -10.46
N VAL A 28 -14.66 5.79 -9.47
CA VAL A 28 -14.25 5.75 -8.07
C VAL A 28 -13.21 4.64 -7.89
N GLY A 29 -13.52 3.42 -8.33
CA GLY A 29 -12.60 2.29 -8.28
C GLY A 29 -11.29 2.55 -9.03
N ALA A 30 -11.36 3.16 -10.22
CA ALA A 30 -10.17 3.55 -10.98
C ALA A 30 -9.31 4.59 -10.21
N SER A 31 -9.94 5.60 -9.60
CA SER A 31 -9.22 6.63 -8.83
C SER A 31 -8.59 6.09 -7.54
N GLU A 32 -9.26 5.15 -6.87
CA GLU A 32 -8.76 4.47 -5.67
C GLU A 32 -7.55 3.60 -6.03
N LEU A 33 -7.61 2.89 -7.17
CA LEU A 33 -6.50 2.09 -7.67
C LEU A 33 -5.27 2.94 -8.02
N MET A 34 -5.46 4.06 -8.72
CA MET A 34 -4.37 4.99 -9.02
C MET A 34 -3.74 5.55 -7.73
N ARG A 35 -4.57 5.89 -6.74
CA ARG A 35 -4.09 6.35 -5.43
C ARG A 35 -3.29 5.25 -4.72
N PHE A 36 -3.76 4.01 -4.76
CA PHE A 36 -3.05 2.87 -4.18
C PHE A 36 -1.68 2.69 -4.83
N ASN A 37 -1.60 2.68 -6.16
CA ASN A 37 -0.33 2.60 -6.88
C ASN A 37 0.61 3.76 -6.53
N SER A 38 0.08 4.98 -6.43
CA SER A 38 0.85 6.14 -6.00
C SER A 38 1.41 5.97 -4.58
N ASN A 39 0.64 5.37 -3.67
CA ASN A 39 1.07 5.10 -2.30
C ASN A 39 2.18 4.05 -2.26
N LEU A 40 2.13 3.02 -3.11
CA LEU A 40 3.22 2.03 -3.23
C LEU A 40 4.52 2.68 -3.70
N ILE A 41 4.44 3.58 -4.69
CA ILE A 41 5.61 4.34 -5.15
C ILE A 41 6.16 5.25 -4.05
N GLU A 42 5.28 5.90 -3.28
CA GLU A 42 5.72 6.75 -2.19
C GLU A 42 6.35 5.94 -1.04
N ALA A 43 5.77 4.77 -0.72
CA ALA A 43 6.35 3.83 0.24
C ALA A 43 7.79 3.44 -0.18
N LEU A 44 8.02 3.05 -1.44
CA LEU A 44 9.37 2.75 -1.93
C LEU A 44 10.36 3.91 -1.75
N LYS A 45 9.92 5.15 -1.98
CA LYS A 45 10.79 6.32 -1.75
C LYS A 45 11.12 6.49 -0.28
N HIS A 46 10.13 6.28 0.60
CA HIS A 46 10.34 6.33 2.04
C HIS A 46 11.34 5.28 2.50
N GLU A 47 11.21 4.01 2.07
CA GLU A 47 12.14 2.96 2.49
C GLU A 47 13.57 3.21 1.98
N ARG A 48 13.71 3.68 0.74
CA ARG A 48 15.02 4.06 0.19
C ARG A 48 15.64 5.24 0.94
N SER A 49 14.83 6.19 1.37
CA SER A 49 15.27 7.33 2.19
C SER A 49 15.66 6.87 3.60
N GLY A 50 14.91 5.92 4.18
CA GLY A 50 15.24 5.26 5.44
C GLY A 50 16.59 4.55 5.39
N ILE A 51 16.86 3.78 4.33
CA ILE A 51 18.18 3.17 4.11
C ILE A 51 19.28 4.21 4.10
N ALA A 52 19.15 5.27 3.30
CA ALA A 52 20.17 6.32 3.23
C ALA A 52 20.42 6.98 4.60
N LEU A 53 19.35 7.23 5.37
CA LEU A 53 19.41 7.83 6.69
C LEU A 53 20.12 6.90 7.71
N TYR A 54 19.71 5.65 7.79
CA TYR A 54 20.29 4.70 8.75
C TYR A 54 21.70 4.27 8.38
N THR A 55 22.06 4.24 7.08
CA THR A 55 23.46 4.07 6.66
C THR A 55 24.32 5.21 7.19
N LYS A 56 23.87 6.46 7.02
CA LYS A 56 24.58 7.62 7.56
C LYS A 56 24.73 7.54 9.09
N PHE A 57 23.66 7.18 9.81
CA PHE A 57 23.73 7.08 11.26
C PHE A 57 24.59 5.90 11.75
N LEU A 58 24.64 4.80 11.02
CA LEU A 58 25.54 3.69 11.29
C LEU A 58 27.02 4.10 11.19
N ASP A 59 27.33 4.93 10.19
CA ASP A 59 28.67 5.46 9.97
C ASP A 59 29.08 6.45 11.08
N GLU A 60 28.15 7.31 11.50
CA GLU A 60 28.34 8.33 12.54
C GLU A 60 28.27 7.80 13.99
N ALA A 61 27.76 6.58 14.19
CA ALA A 61 27.60 6.00 15.53
C ALA A 61 28.96 5.66 16.19
N ASN A 62 29.12 6.09 17.44
CA ASN A 62 30.35 5.92 18.22
C ASN A 62 30.33 4.71 19.17
N ASP A 63 29.19 4.04 19.32
CA ASP A 63 29.04 2.87 20.17
C ASP A 63 28.46 1.67 19.39
N GLU A 64 28.91 0.47 19.74
CA GLU A 64 28.55 -0.75 19.00
C GLU A 64 27.06 -1.09 19.13
N ARG A 65 26.43 -0.73 20.25
CA ARG A 65 25.00 -0.98 20.46
C ARG A 65 24.14 -0.13 19.52
N GLY A 66 24.48 1.14 19.34
CA GLY A 66 23.86 2.01 18.35
C GLY A 66 24.08 1.50 16.92
N ARG A 67 25.29 1.03 16.60
CA ARG A 67 25.58 0.40 15.31
C ARG A 67 24.72 -0.84 15.06
N GLU A 68 24.60 -1.73 16.04
CA GLU A 68 23.76 -2.92 15.90
C GLU A 68 22.28 -2.57 15.68
N MET A 69 21.77 -1.54 16.37
CA MET A 69 20.42 -1.03 16.15
C MET A 69 20.22 -0.55 14.70
N TYR A 70 21.13 0.28 14.16
CA TYR A 70 21.01 0.76 12.79
C TYR A 70 21.16 -0.37 11.75
N ARG A 71 22.00 -1.37 12.00
CA ARG A 71 22.08 -2.56 11.12
C ARG A 71 20.74 -3.30 11.06
N LYS A 72 20.07 -3.48 12.21
CA LYS A 72 18.73 -4.11 12.23
C LYS A 72 17.73 -3.29 11.44
N LEU A 73 17.68 -1.96 11.65
CA LEU A 73 16.80 -1.07 10.89
C LEU A 73 17.05 -1.16 9.38
N LEU A 74 18.32 -1.18 8.94
CA LEU A 74 18.67 -1.35 7.53
C LEU A 74 18.16 -2.69 6.95
N GLU A 75 18.24 -3.78 7.71
CA GLU A 75 17.69 -5.07 7.29
C GLU A 75 16.15 -5.04 7.20
N GLU A 76 15.48 -4.27 8.07
CA GLU A 76 14.02 -4.09 8.01
C GLU A 76 13.62 -3.32 6.75
N GLU A 77 14.27 -2.19 6.46
CA GLU A 77 13.94 -1.40 5.27
C GLU A 77 14.19 -2.17 3.97
N GLN A 78 15.23 -3.02 3.93
CA GLN A 78 15.44 -3.91 2.80
C GLN A 78 14.33 -4.96 2.65
N ARG A 79 13.76 -5.46 3.76
CA ARG A 79 12.56 -6.33 3.70
C ARG A 79 11.35 -5.56 3.21
N HIS A 80 11.14 -4.34 3.70
CA HIS A 80 10.02 -3.49 3.29
C HIS A 80 10.06 -3.20 1.79
N ILE A 81 11.23 -2.84 1.24
CA ILE A 81 11.40 -2.64 -0.21
C ILE A 81 10.96 -3.88 -0.99
N ARG A 82 11.40 -5.08 -0.60
CA ARG A 82 11.02 -6.32 -1.30
C ARG A 82 9.52 -6.54 -1.29
N MET A 83 8.85 -6.34 -0.15
CA MET A 83 7.40 -6.49 -0.04
C MET A 83 6.66 -5.49 -0.93
N VAL A 84 7.10 -4.23 -0.96
CA VAL A 84 6.45 -3.21 -1.80
C VAL A 84 6.72 -3.47 -3.29
N GLU A 85 7.92 -3.91 -3.66
CA GLU A 85 8.23 -4.29 -5.05
C GLU A 85 7.39 -5.51 -5.50
N GLU A 86 7.22 -6.52 -4.65
CA GLU A 86 6.35 -7.67 -4.91
C GLU A 86 4.90 -7.24 -5.13
N GLU A 87 4.36 -6.35 -4.30
CA GLU A 87 3.00 -5.83 -4.46
C GLU A 87 2.81 -5.04 -5.76
N ILE A 88 3.82 -4.23 -6.13
CA ILE A 88 3.83 -3.50 -7.41
C ILE A 88 3.81 -4.47 -8.61
N GLU A 89 4.64 -5.51 -8.58
CA GLU A 89 4.67 -6.50 -9.65
C GLU A 89 3.37 -7.29 -9.75
N GLU A 90 2.74 -7.59 -8.61
CA GLU A 90 1.42 -8.22 -8.59
C GLU A 90 0.34 -7.31 -9.21
N HIS A 91 0.33 -6.02 -8.87
CA HIS A 91 -0.58 -5.04 -9.48
C HIS A 91 -0.37 -4.91 -11.00
N LYS A 92 0.89 -4.93 -11.46
CA LYS A 92 1.20 -4.98 -12.91
C LYS A 92 0.65 -6.24 -13.55
N ARG A 93 0.84 -7.40 -12.92
CA ARG A 93 0.36 -8.70 -13.42
C ARG A 93 -1.16 -8.76 -13.52
N GLN A 94 -1.87 -8.12 -12.59
CA GLN A 94 -3.34 -8.03 -12.59
C GLN A 94 -3.88 -6.99 -13.58
N GLY A 95 -3.02 -6.22 -14.26
CA GLY A 95 -3.44 -5.14 -15.16
C GLY A 95 -3.94 -3.90 -14.43
N TYR A 96 -3.62 -3.78 -13.15
CA TYR A 96 -4.00 -2.68 -12.27
C TYR A 96 -2.98 -1.55 -12.23
N TRP A 97 -1.96 -1.62 -13.08
CA TRP A 97 -0.86 -0.68 -13.16
C TRP A 97 -0.97 0.17 -14.42
N GLY A 98 -1.02 1.50 -14.26
CA GLY A 98 -1.17 2.49 -15.33
C GLY A 98 -1.11 3.91 -14.82
#